data_AF-A0A6L2P2S6-F1
#
_entry.id   AF-A0A6L2P2S6-F1
#
_cell.length_a   1.000
_cell.length_b   1.000
_cell.length_c   1.000
_cell.angle_alpha   90.00
_cell.angle_beta   90.00
_cell.angle_gamma   90.00
#
_symmetry.space_group_name_H-M   'P 1'
#
loop_
_entity.id
_entity.type
_entity.pdbx_description
1 polymer ?
#
loop_
_entity_poly.entity_id
_entity_poly.type
_entity_poly.pdbx_seq_one_letter_code
_entity_poly.pdbx_strand_id
1 'polypeptide(L)'
;METRSKLPLPDAFVQFLDDNGIDPCIYTTNSAHLTPRYIRLKPGCEEQLEAIEADLKCTLEKVEWLPNFHSLLPDIQIASSKAYQDGKIYGIDAASGAAVSALNISPGDHVLDLCAAPGAKLCMILELLGNSGSVTGVDVARHRLAACRTLIQKYSLGDHCRLFVADGASFSLLPIRAHSEFKSLNNREFGLKGDELLYKEWTSRRPWKERKKAIKERENSSLQLISHKEDPEMIYYGRQSGVVGLSKSELFQTVSSHETSRYGYDKVLVDAECTHDGSIKHIQKFENWGWTTLERRVLDAERTDDLTVLQFRLLTNGFNLLKVGGYLVYSTCSLTCAQNEDVVEKFLSLNTCAELLEIDGSKCWPCKSGRIPNTLRFDPLTSRTSGLFVAKFTKLASSPSFTQSAKLNKKDLSVTQRKAGWSRNKLTFGNPTHHGDFYAERPNARVTSCQFDESLTSVSDVEDLSGTSSSRGNREEEHEERIEELDEFDEDVDEFIFLEGDKFDIQCIQSMLPSILGKP
;
A
#
# COMPACT_ATOMS: atom_id res chain seq x y z
N MET A 1 -15.33 35.98 -8.90
CA MET A 1 -16.42 35.18 -8.29
C MET A 1 -17.61 35.23 -9.22
N GLU A 2 -17.63 34.42 -10.28
CA GLU A 2 -18.82 34.08 -11.07
C GLU A 2 -18.38 33.05 -12.11
N THR A 3 -19.18 31.99 -12.30
CA THR A 3 -18.92 30.69 -12.98
C THR A 3 -18.40 29.51 -12.13
N ARG A 4 -18.80 29.37 -10.85
CA ARG A 4 -19.00 28.05 -10.20
C ARG A 4 -20.39 27.51 -10.57
N SER A 5 -20.60 27.16 -11.84
CA SER A 5 -21.86 26.53 -12.29
C SER A 5 -21.90 25.08 -11.79
N LYS A 6 -22.68 24.83 -10.72
CA LYS A 6 -23.16 23.54 -10.21
C LYS A 6 -22.27 22.33 -10.52
N LEU A 7 -21.21 22.16 -9.73
CA LEU A 7 -20.57 20.85 -9.60
C LEU A 7 -21.56 19.92 -8.86
N PRO A 8 -21.80 18.67 -9.29
CA PRO A 8 -22.69 17.73 -8.62
C PRO A 8 -22.02 17.11 -7.36
N LEU A 9 -21.23 17.89 -6.63
CA LEU A 9 -20.48 17.44 -5.45
C LEU A 9 -21.11 18.03 -4.18
N PRO A 10 -21.19 17.28 -3.07
CA PRO A 10 -21.67 17.80 -1.79
C PRO A 10 -20.78 18.94 -1.27
N ASP A 11 -21.39 19.92 -0.59
CA ASP A 11 -20.67 21.07 -0.02
C ASP A 11 -19.56 20.64 0.95
N ALA A 12 -19.80 19.60 1.76
CA ALA A 12 -18.79 19.04 2.68
C ALA A 12 -17.57 18.49 1.93
N PHE A 13 -17.77 17.83 0.78
CA PHE A 13 -16.67 17.34 -0.04
C PHE A 13 -15.93 18.51 -0.71
N VAL A 14 -16.63 19.51 -1.23
CA VAL A 14 -16.01 20.72 -1.79
C VAL A 14 -15.15 21.44 -0.75
N GLN A 15 -15.63 21.56 0.49
CA GLN A 15 -14.86 22.14 1.59
C GLN A 15 -13.59 21.33 1.87
N PHE A 16 -13.69 20.00 1.95
CA PHE A 16 -12.53 19.12 2.10
C PHE A 16 -11.50 19.28 0.98
N LEU A 17 -11.96 19.42 -0.27
CA LEU A 17 -11.07 19.67 -1.41
C LEU A 17 -10.37 21.02 -1.29
N ASP A 18 -11.11 22.09 -0.95
CA ASP A 18 -10.56 23.43 -0.75
C ASP A 18 -9.53 23.44 0.41
N ASP A 19 -9.83 22.76 1.53
CA ASP A 19 -8.93 22.64 2.70
C ASP A 19 -7.64 21.88 2.39
N ASN A 20 -7.69 20.93 1.45
CA ASN A 20 -6.54 20.14 1.00
C ASN A 20 -5.86 20.71 -0.27
N GLY A 21 -6.34 21.85 -0.80
CA GLY A 21 -5.81 22.46 -2.01
C GLY A 21 -5.99 21.60 -3.28
N ILE A 22 -7.03 20.78 -3.31
CA ILE A 22 -7.37 19.89 -4.44
C ILE A 22 -8.38 20.61 -5.34
N ASP A 23 -8.08 20.71 -6.64
CA ASP A 23 -9.00 21.35 -7.59
C ASP A 23 -10.28 20.51 -7.77
N PRO A 24 -11.48 21.03 -7.43
CA PRO A 24 -12.74 20.30 -7.61
C PRO A 24 -13.03 19.89 -9.07
N CYS A 25 -12.40 20.55 -10.04
CA CYS A 25 -12.52 20.19 -11.45
C CYS A 25 -12.07 18.76 -11.73
N ILE A 26 -11.19 18.18 -10.90
CA ILE A 26 -10.76 16.78 -10.98
C ILE A 26 -11.96 15.82 -10.98
N TYR A 27 -13.03 16.14 -10.24
CA TYR A 27 -14.19 15.26 -10.07
C TYR A 27 -15.37 15.62 -10.98
N THR A 28 -15.19 16.55 -11.91
CA THR A 28 -16.25 16.90 -12.86
C THR A 28 -16.52 15.79 -13.87
N THR A 29 -17.74 15.77 -14.41
CA THR A 29 -18.16 14.86 -15.48
C THR A 29 -17.23 14.96 -16.70
N ASN A 30 -16.71 16.15 -17.00
CA ASN A 30 -15.73 16.33 -18.06
C ASN A 30 -14.42 15.57 -17.77
N SER A 31 -13.88 15.66 -16.56
CA SER A 31 -12.66 14.94 -16.18
C SER A 31 -12.82 13.42 -16.20
N ALA A 32 -14.01 12.92 -15.87
CA ALA A 32 -14.33 11.49 -15.96
C ALA A 32 -14.32 10.96 -17.40
N HIS A 33 -14.85 11.73 -18.36
CA HIS A 33 -14.81 11.38 -19.79
C HIS A 33 -13.41 11.58 -20.42
N LEU A 34 -12.60 12.46 -19.84
CA LEU A 34 -11.25 12.77 -20.35
C LEU A 34 -10.17 11.79 -19.89
N THR A 35 -10.40 11.06 -18.79
CA THR A 35 -9.46 10.10 -18.24
C THR A 35 -9.64 8.74 -18.92
N PRO A 36 -8.76 8.33 -19.85
CA PRO A 36 -8.87 7.03 -20.52
C PRO A 36 -8.73 5.87 -19.52
N ARG A 37 -9.19 4.69 -19.93
CA ARG A 37 -8.77 3.45 -19.29
C ARG A 37 -7.43 3.03 -19.87
N TYR A 38 -6.74 2.17 -19.12
CA TYR A 38 -5.44 1.65 -19.50
C TYR A 38 -5.44 0.13 -19.45
N ILE A 39 -4.83 -0.47 -20.47
CA ILE A 39 -4.44 -1.87 -20.46
C ILE A 39 -2.94 -1.97 -20.57
N ARG A 40 -2.41 -3.06 -20.01
CA ARG A 40 -1.05 -3.49 -20.28
C ARG A 40 -1.09 -4.73 -21.16
N LEU A 41 -0.29 -4.72 -22.22
CA LEU A 41 -0.03 -5.90 -23.05
C LEU A 41 1.00 -6.78 -22.36
N LYS A 42 0.78 -8.09 -22.34
CA LYS A 42 1.76 -9.04 -21.86
C LYS A 42 3.02 -8.97 -22.75
N PRO A 43 4.24 -8.93 -22.19
CA PRO A 43 5.46 -8.92 -22.99
C PRO A 43 5.49 -10.06 -24.01
N GLY A 44 5.84 -9.78 -25.26
CA GLY A 44 5.83 -10.74 -26.37
C GLY A 44 4.51 -10.80 -27.15
N CYS A 45 3.47 -10.04 -26.75
CA CYS A 45 2.21 -9.94 -27.49
C CYS A 45 2.14 -8.71 -28.41
N GLU A 46 3.22 -7.96 -28.59
CA GLU A 46 3.25 -6.71 -29.36
C GLU A 46 2.92 -6.94 -30.84
N GLU A 47 3.35 -8.07 -31.42
CA GLU A 47 3.03 -8.46 -32.79
C GLU A 47 1.54 -8.79 -32.99
N GLN A 48 0.79 -8.99 -31.91
CA GLN A 48 -0.64 -9.32 -31.95
C GLN A 48 -1.52 -8.09 -31.76
N LEU A 49 -0.95 -6.88 -31.70
CA LEU A 49 -1.68 -5.64 -31.41
C LEU A 49 -2.87 -5.44 -32.36
N GLU A 50 -2.67 -5.60 -33.68
CA GLU A 50 -3.76 -5.44 -34.67
C GLU A 50 -4.92 -6.43 -34.43
N ALA A 51 -4.60 -7.66 -34.03
CA ALA A 51 -5.62 -8.66 -33.70
C ALA A 51 -6.36 -8.33 -32.40
N ILE A 52 -5.66 -7.75 -31.41
CA ILE A 52 -6.24 -7.28 -30.15
C ILE A 52 -7.17 -6.10 -30.40
N GLU A 53 -6.76 -5.12 -31.21
CA GLU A 53 -7.59 -3.97 -31.59
C GLU A 53 -8.86 -4.41 -32.34
N ALA A 54 -8.74 -5.39 -33.23
CA ALA A 54 -9.88 -5.96 -33.95
C ALA A 54 -10.89 -6.66 -33.01
N ASP A 55 -10.39 -7.38 -32.00
CA ASP A 55 -11.20 -8.07 -30.98
C ASP A 55 -11.91 -7.07 -30.04
N LEU A 56 -11.20 -6.04 -29.60
CA LEU A 56 -11.76 -4.95 -28.77
C LEU A 56 -12.65 -3.99 -29.56
N LYS A 57 -12.58 -4.01 -30.90
CA LYS A 57 -13.25 -3.07 -31.80
C LYS A 57 -12.89 -1.61 -31.49
N CYS A 58 -11.65 -1.38 -31.07
CA CYS A 58 -11.12 -0.05 -30.80
C CYS A 58 -9.64 0.04 -31.17
N THR A 59 -9.22 1.21 -31.63
CA THR A 59 -7.79 1.53 -31.76
C THR A 59 -7.22 1.84 -30.38
N LEU A 60 -6.05 1.28 -30.09
CA LEU A 60 -5.33 1.46 -28.85
C LEU A 60 -4.26 2.54 -29.01
N GLU A 61 -4.23 3.51 -28.11
CA GLU A 61 -3.23 4.57 -28.12
C GLU A 61 -2.05 4.18 -27.24
N LYS A 62 -0.84 4.12 -27.80
CA LYS A 62 0.37 3.75 -27.04
C LYS A 62 0.71 4.82 -25.99
N VAL A 63 1.04 4.38 -24.78
CA VAL A 63 1.52 5.24 -23.69
C VAL A 63 3.04 5.35 -23.79
N GLU A 64 3.54 6.40 -24.44
CA GLU A 64 4.97 6.52 -24.79
C GLU A 64 5.94 6.53 -23.58
N TRP A 65 5.48 6.99 -22.43
CA TRP A 65 6.29 7.08 -21.21
C TRP A 65 6.29 5.80 -20.36
N LEU A 66 5.46 4.81 -20.72
CA LEU A 66 5.31 3.56 -19.96
C LEU A 66 5.28 2.32 -20.88
N PRO A 67 6.30 1.45 -20.84
CA PRO A 67 6.39 0.31 -21.74
C PRO A 67 5.20 -0.64 -21.65
N ASN A 68 4.71 -1.09 -22.81
CA ASN A 68 3.59 -2.03 -22.97
C ASN A 68 2.22 -1.53 -22.49
N PHE A 69 2.08 -0.25 -22.14
CA PHE A 69 0.79 0.35 -21.80
C PHE A 69 0.13 0.97 -23.02
N HIS A 70 -1.19 0.78 -23.10
CA HIS A 70 -2.04 1.42 -24.10
C HIS A 70 -3.29 2.00 -23.42
N SER A 71 -3.70 3.18 -23.86
CA SER A 71 -4.97 3.80 -23.49
C SER A 71 -6.09 3.41 -24.44
N LEU A 72 -7.30 3.35 -23.89
CA LEU A 72 -8.54 3.09 -24.57
C LEU A 72 -9.65 3.95 -23.96
N LEU A 73 -10.73 4.13 -24.71
CA LEU A 73 -11.86 4.94 -24.25
C LEU A 73 -12.53 4.31 -23.01
N PRO A 74 -13.08 5.13 -22.09
CA PRO A 74 -13.59 4.65 -20.80
C PRO A 74 -14.73 3.62 -20.89
N ASP A 75 -15.51 3.66 -21.96
CA ASP A 75 -16.71 2.85 -22.23
C ASP A 75 -16.39 1.48 -22.85
N ILE A 76 -15.16 1.26 -23.32
CA ILE A 76 -14.75 -0.01 -23.89
C ILE A 76 -14.55 -1.04 -22.78
N GLN A 77 -15.24 -2.18 -22.91
CA GLN A 77 -15.13 -3.31 -22.01
C GLN A 77 -14.13 -4.33 -22.54
N ILE A 78 -13.19 -4.73 -21.69
CA ILE A 78 -12.14 -5.69 -22.05
C ILE A 78 -12.50 -7.12 -21.63
N ALA A 79 -13.38 -7.31 -20.64
CA ALA A 79 -13.61 -8.63 -20.04
C ALA A 79 -14.21 -9.65 -21.03
N SER A 80 -15.01 -9.17 -21.98
CA SER A 80 -15.61 -9.99 -23.04
C SER A 80 -14.64 -10.33 -24.18
N SER A 81 -13.48 -9.68 -24.28
CA SER A 81 -12.54 -9.86 -25.37
C SER A 81 -11.78 -11.19 -25.25
N LYS A 82 -11.47 -11.81 -26.38
CA LYS A 82 -10.63 -13.00 -26.44
C LYS A 82 -9.21 -12.71 -25.95
N ALA A 83 -8.67 -11.54 -26.27
CA ALA A 83 -7.36 -11.07 -25.82
C ALA A 83 -7.25 -11.06 -24.27
N TYR A 84 -8.29 -10.58 -23.59
CA TYR A 84 -8.33 -10.58 -22.13
C TYR A 84 -8.53 -11.98 -21.55
N GLN A 85 -9.44 -12.78 -22.12
CA GLN A 85 -9.71 -14.15 -21.66
C GLN A 85 -8.49 -15.06 -21.79
N ASP A 86 -7.72 -14.90 -22.88
CA ASP A 86 -6.49 -15.65 -23.14
C ASP A 86 -5.27 -15.10 -22.37
N GLY A 87 -5.47 -14.06 -21.55
CA GLY A 87 -4.41 -13.50 -20.71
C GLY A 87 -3.34 -12.72 -21.47
N LYS A 88 -3.66 -12.18 -22.65
CA LYS A 88 -2.74 -11.36 -23.46
C LYS A 88 -2.70 -9.90 -23.01
N ILE A 89 -3.78 -9.44 -22.38
CA ILE A 89 -3.92 -8.08 -21.84
C ILE A 89 -4.56 -8.13 -20.44
N TYR A 90 -4.31 -7.10 -19.65
CA TYR A 90 -5.03 -6.86 -18.40
C TYR A 90 -5.17 -5.38 -18.10
N GLY A 91 -6.23 -5.03 -17.35
CA GLY A 91 -6.48 -3.66 -16.91
C GLY A 91 -5.57 -3.29 -15.74
N ILE A 92 -4.90 -2.14 -15.86
CA ILE A 92 -4.13 -1.52 -14.78
C ILE A 92 -3.97 -0.03 -15.13
N ASP A 93 -4.25 0.86 -14.18
CA ASP A 93 -4.06 2.29 -14.38
C ASP A 93 -2.58 2.63 -14.65
N ALA A 94 -2.30 3.55 -15.56
CA ALA A 94 -0.92 3.88 -15.93
C ALA A 94 -0.11 4.46 -14.75
N ALA A 95 -0.73 5.21 -13.83
CA ALA A 95 -0.03 5.67 -12.63
C ALA A 95 0.38 4.48 -11.74
N SER A 96 -0.49 3.47 -11.61
CA SER A 96 -0.15 2.24 -10.89
C SER A 96 1.02 1.50 -11.54
N GLY A 97 1.08 1.46 -12.87
CA GLY A 97 2.23 0.93 -13.61
C GLY A 97 3.50 1.76 -13.41
N ALA A 98 3.38 3.07 -13.25
CA ALA A 98 4.50 3.96 -12.93
C ALA A 98 5.10 3.64 -11.55
N ALA A 99 4.27 3.39 -10.53
CA ALA A 99 4.73 2.97 -9.20
C ALA A 99 5.52 1.66 -9.24
N VAL A 100 5.05 0.66 -10.00
CA VAL A 100 5.80 -0.59 -10.19
C VAL A 100 7.10 -0.35 -10.97
N SER A 101 7.07 0.52 -11.99
CA SER A 101 8.27 0.88 -12.77
C SER A 101 9.33 1.60 -11.92
N ALA A 102 8.91 2.41 -10.94
CA ALA A 102 9.80 3.12 -10.03
C ALA A 102 10.64 2.18 -9.14
N LEU A 103 10.17 0.94 -8.89
CA LEU A 103 10.94 -0.08 -8.16
C LEU A 103 12.20 -0.52 -8.92
N ASN A 104 12.24 -0.36 -10.25
CA ASN A 104 13.34 -0.81 -11.10
C ASN A 104 13.68 -2.30 -10.87
N ILE A 105 12.67 -3.16 -11.02
CA ILE A 105 12.78 -4.61 -10.81
C ILE A 105 13.66 -5.24 -11.87
N SER A 106 14.58 -6.10 -11.45
CA SER A 106 15.44 -6.90 -12.33
C SER A 106 15.19 -8.40 -12.14
N PRO A 107 15.37 -9.23 -13.18
CA PRO A 107 15.32 -10.68 -13.03
C PRO A 107 16.25 -11.17 -11.91
N GLY A 108 15.75 -12.03 -11.02
CA GLY A 108 16.47 -12.52 -9.85
C GLY A 108 16.19 -11.74 -8.56
N ASP A 109 15.54 -10.57 -8.62
CA ASP A 109 15.11 -9.85 -7.43
C ASP A 109 14.10 -10.66 -6.59
N HIS A 110 14.18 -10.50 -5.27
CA HIS A 110 13.13 -10.91 -4.37
C HIS A 110 12.29 -9.71 -3.98
N VAL A 111 11.01 -9.73 -4.39
CA VAL A 111 10.09 -8.61 -4.26
C VAL A 111 9.02 -8.90 -3.21
N LEU A 112 8.72 -7.93 -2.36
CA LEU A 112 7.58 -7.93 -1.44
C LEU A 112 6.55 -6.91 -1.92
N ASP A 113 5.29 -7.32 -2.01
CA ASP A 113 4.13 -6.45 -2.16
C ASP A 113 3.30 -6.58 -0.89
N LEU A 114 3.31 -5.53 -0.06
CA LEU A 114 2.81 -5.59 1.32
C LEU A 114 1.29 -5.41 1.44
N CYS A 115 0.66 -4.92 0.36
CA CYS A 115 -0.77 -4.68 0.22
C CYS A 115 -1.18 -5.14 -1.19
N ALA A 116 -1.03 -6.44 -1.43
CA ALA A 116 -0.94 -6.99 -2.77
C ALA A 116 -2.29 -7.11 -3.49
N ALA A 117 -3.42 -7.16 -2.79
CA ALA A 117 -4.70 -7.36 -3.44
C ALA A 117 -5.24 -6.02 -3.99
N PRO A 118 -5.84 -5.97 -5.19
CA PRO A 118 -6.36 -7.10 -5.97
C PRO A 118 -5.35 -7.87 -6.83
N GLY A 119 -4.12 -7.39 -6.99
CA GLY A 119 -3.03 -8.16 -7.63
C GLY A 119 -2.59 -7.68 -9.01
N ALA A 120 -3.13 -6.58 -9.54
CA ALA A 120 -2.69 -6.05 -10.84
C ALA A 120 -1.22 -5.59 -10.83
N LYS A 121 -0.79 -4.88 -9.77
CA LYS A 121 0.61 -4.50 -9.55
C LYS A 121 1.49 -5.73 -9.34
N LEU A 122 1.04 -6.69 -8.54
CA LEU A 122 1.71 -7.99 -8.34
C LEU A 122 1.92 -8.76 -9.65
N CYS A 123 0.93 -8.78 -10.54
CA CYS A 123 1.07 -9.38 -11.88
C CYS A 123 2.17 -8.67 -12.69
N MET A 124 2.19 -7.34 -12.71
CA MET A 124 3.24 -6.58 -13.38
C MET A 124 4.63 -6.86 -12.78
N ILE A 125 4.74 -6.97 -11.46
CA ILE A 125 5.98 -7.36 -10.77
C ILE A 125 6.46 -8.74 -11.26
N LEU A 126 5.57 -9.73 -11.29
CA LEU A 126 5.89 -11.09 -11.75
C LEU A 126 6.31 -11.12 -13.22
N GLU A 127 5.68 -10.33 -14.08
CA GLU A 127 6.07 -10.20 -15.49
C GLU A 127 7.48 -9.63 -15.66
N LEU A 128 7.82 -8.56 -14.91
CA LEU A 128 9.15 -7.94 -14.95
C LEU A 128 10.25 -8.85 -14.40
N LEU A 129 9.90 -9.70 -13.43
CA LEU A 129 10.81 -10.64 -12.80
C LEU A 129 11.18 -11.82 -13.73
N GLY A 130 10.23 -12.27 -14.55
CA GLY A 130 10.42 -13.40 -15.46
C GLY A 130 10.58 -14.73 -14.73
N ASN A 131 11.64 -15.49 -15.04
CA ASN A 131 11.84 -16.87 -14.57
C ASN A 131 12.85 -17.00 -13.41
N SER A 132 13.27 -15.90 -12.78
CA SER A 132 14.26 -15.91 -11.69
C SER A 132 13.90 -14.93 -10.58
N GLY A 133 14.11 -15.33 -9.33
CA GLY A 133 13.71 -14.55 -8.15
C GLY A 133 12.39 -15.05 -7.56
N SER A 134 11.78 -14.26 -6.67
CA SER A 134 10.43 -14.56 -6.15
C SER A 134 9.65 -13.33 -5.70
N VAL A 135 8.32 -13.46 -5.70
CA VAL A 135 7.41 -12.42 -5.23
C VAL A 135 6.62 -12.92 -4.02
N THR A 136 6.56 -12.11 -2.97
CA THR A 136 5.67 -12.32 -1.82
C THR A 136 4.57 -11.29 -1.86
N GLY A 137 3.32 -11.72 -2.00
CA GLY A 137 2.16 -10.86 -1.82
C GLY A 137 1.56 -11.05 -0.43
N VAL A 138 1.28 -9.95 0.26
CA VAL A 138 0.64 -9.93 1.58
C VAL A 138 -0.60 -9.06 1.52
N ASP A 139 -1.68 -9.50 2.14
CA ASP A 139 -2.88 -8.68 2.30
C ASP A 139 -3.71 -9.17 3.49
N VAL A 140 -4.43 -8.28 4.16
CA VAL A 140 -5.31 -8.65 5.28
C VAL A 140 -6.65 -9.22 4.77
N ALA A 141 -7.11 -8.75 3.60
CA ALA A 141 -8.39 -9.13 3.02
C ALA A 141 -8.26 -10.45 2.25
N ARG A 142 -8.59 -11.55 2.93
CA ARG A 142 -8.55 -12.91 2.34
C ARG A 142 -9.27 -13.02 1.01
N HIS A 143 -10.46 -12.42 0.89
CA HIS A 143 -11.30 -12.51 -0.31
C HIS A 143 -10.66 -11.76 -1.49
N ARG A 144 -10.15 -10.54 -1.27
CA ARG A 144 -9.38 -9.78 -2.29
C ARG A 144 -8.12 -10.55 -2.71
N LEU A 145 -7.39 -11.14 -1.76
CA LEU A 145 -6.20 -11.93 -2.06
C LEU A 145 -6.52 -13.25 -2.81
N ALA A 146 -7.70 -13.83 -2.59
CA ALA A 146 -8.16 -14.97 -3.38
C ALA A 146 -8.41 -14.59 -4.85
N ALA A 147 -8.86 -13.37 -5.12
CA ALA A 147 -9.01 -12.85 -6.46
C ALA A 147 -7.65 -12.50 -7.10
N CYS A 148 -6.68 -12.01 -6.32
CA CYS A 148 -5.26 -11.93 -6.73
C CYS A 148 -4.73 -13.31 -7.19
N ARG A 149 -5.01 -14.37 -6.42
CA ARG A 149 -4.66 -15.75 -6.81
C ARG A 149 -5.27 -16.15 -8.16
N THR A 150 -6.52 -15.76 -8.42
CA THR A 150 -7.18 -16.02 -9.70
C THR A 150 -6.46 -15.29 -10.85
N LEU A 151 -6.07 -14.02 -10.66
CA LEU A 151 -5.32 -13.27 -11.67
C LEU A 151 -3.98 -13.92 -12.00
N ILE A 152 -3.15 -14.23 -11.00
CA ILE A 152 -1.83 -14.85 -11.27
C ILE A 152 -1.94 -16.23 -11.93
N GLN A 153 -3.04 -16.96 -11.68
CA GLN A 153 -3.32 -18.23 -12.35
C GLN A 153 -3.76 -18.01 -13.80
N LYS A 154 -4.69 -17.08 -14.03
CA LYS A 154 -5.16 -16.71 -15.37
C LYS A 154 -4.00 -16.30 -16.28
N TYR A 155 -3.09 -15.48 -15.78
CA TYR A 155 -1.93 -15.00 -16.56
C TYR A 155 -0.74 -15.96 -16.58
N SER A 156 -0.84 -17.11 -15.90
CA SER A 156 0.24 -18.10 -15.75
C SER A 156 1.54 -17.52 -15.15
N LEU A 157 1.39 -16.65 -14.14
CA LEU A 157 2.49 -15.93 -13.48
C LEU A 157 2.82 -16.50 -12.09
N GLY A 158 2.08 -17.50 -11.62
CA GLY A 158 2.11 -17.91 -10.22
C GLY A 158 3.35 -18.70 -9.78
N ASP A 159 4.19 -19.20 -10.70
CA ASP A 159 5.28 -20.14 -10.37
C ASP A 159 6.29 -19.61 -9.34
N HIS A 160 6.60 -18.32 -9.38
CA HIS A 160 7.56 -17.66 -8.47
C HIS A 160 6.88 -16.89 -7.33
N CYS A 161 5.56 -17.03 -7.17
CA CYS A 161 4.77 -16.24 -6.23
C CYS A 161 4.42 -17.04 -4.97
N ARG A 162 4.30 -16.35 -3.83
CA ARG A 162 3.66 -16.85 -2.60
C ARG A 162 2.76 -15.77 -2.02
N LEU A 163 1.55 -16.16 -1.60
CA LEU A 163 0.53 -15.24 -1.08
C LEU A 163 0.20 -15.57 0.37
N PHE A 164 0.23 -14.55 1.23
CA PHE A 164 -0.07 -14.64 2.65
C PHE A 164 -1.22 -13.73 3.04
N VAL A 165 -2.17 -14.27 3.78
CA VAL A 165 -3.16 -13.47 4.51
C VAL A 165 -2.55 -13.09 5.85
N ALA A 166 -2.26 -11.80 6.03
CA ALA A 166 -1.66 -11.24 7.24
C ALA A 166 -1.77 -9.71 7.27
N ASP A 167 -1.61 -9.13 8.45
CA ASP A 167 -1.41 -7.69 8.62
C ASP A 167 -0.02 -7.29 8.10
N GLY A 168 0.01 -6.50 7.03
CA GLY A 168 1.24 -5.97 6.44
C GLY A 168 2.07 -5.13 7.42
N ALA A 169 1.47 -4.51 8.43
CA ALA A 169 2.19 -3.72 9.43
C ALA A 169 2.95 -4.58 10.45
N SER A 170 2.71 -5.89 10.49
CA SER A 170 3.37 -6.83 11.41
C SER A 170 3.97 -8.08 10.72
N PHE A 171 3.80 -8.20 9.40
CA PHE A 171 4.42 -9.26 8.59
C PHE A 171 5.95 -9.27 8.74
N SER A 172 6.56 -10.46 8.85
CA SER A 172 7.99 -10.58 9.21
C SER A 172 8.78 -11.66 8.49
N LEU A 173 8.19 -12.32 7.48
CA LEU A 173 8.90 -13.37 6.74
C LEU A 173 9.88 -12.76 5.72
N LEU A 174 11.06 -13.37 5.61
CA LEU A 174 12.07 -13.01 4.61
C LEU A 174 11.84 -13.71 3.27
N PRO A 175 12.50 -13.26 2.19
CA PRO A 175 12.48 -14.02 0.96
C PRO A 175 13.21 -15.36 1.09
N ILE A 176 12.64 -16.40 0.48
CA ILE A 176 13.28 -17.70 0.39
C ILE A 176 14.33 -17.65 -0.73
N ARG A 177 15.60 -17.71 -0.35
CA ARG A 177 16.76 -17.75 -1.25
C ARG A 177 17.20 -19.22 -1.43
N ALA A 178 17.74 -19.58 -2.60
CA ALA A 178 18.11 -20.96 -2.91
C ALA A 178 19.14 -21.55 -1.91
N HIS A 179 19.03 -22.86 -1.65
CA HIS A 179 19.60 -23.62 -0.53
C HIS A 179 21.11 -23.46 -0.19
N SER A 180 21.94 -22.82 -1.01
CA SER A 180 23.38 -22.65 -0.71
C SER A 180 23.64 -21.60 0.38
N GLU A 181 22.86 -20.53 0.45
CA GLU A 181 23.06 -19.46 1.44
C GLU A 181 22.41 -19.78 2.78
N PHE A 182 21.24 -20.44 2.76
CA PHE A 182 20.51 -20.82 3.98
C PHE A 182 21.18 -21.95 4.79
N LYS A 183 21.96 -22.84 4.17
CA LYS A 183 22.75 -23.84 4.91
C LYS A 183 23.83 -23.22 5.79
N SER A 184 24.34 -22.04 5.44
CA SER A 184 25.27 -21.30 6.30
C SER A 184 24.61 -20.76 7.58
N LEU A 185 23.29 -20.53 7.55
CA LEU A 185 22.49 -20.09 8.70
C LEU A 185 22.14 -21.27 9.62
N ASN A 186 21.91 -22.45 9.04
CA ASN A 186 21.47 -23.66 9.74
C ASN A 186 22.60 -24.51 10.36
N ASN A 187 23.78 -23.95 10.62
CA ASN A 187 24.86 -24.62 11.39
C ASN A 187 24.54 -24.78 12.90
N ARG A 188 23.26 -24.88 13.26
CA ARG A 188 22.79 -25.46 14.52
C ARG A 188 22.20 -26.82 14.18
N GLU A 189 22.95 -27.88 14.48
CA GLU A 189 22.48 -29.27 14.37
C GLU A 189 21.15 -29.44 15.12
N PHE A 190 20.04 -29.32 14.39
CA PHE A 190 18.76 -29.85 14.85
C PHE A 190 18.71 -31.30 14.40
N GLY A 191 18.84 -32.20 15.38
CA GLY A 191 18.68 -33.63 15.16
C GLY A 191 17.33 -33.89 14.52
N LEU A 192 17.35 -34.47 13.32
CA LEU A 192 16.18 -34.93 12.59
C LEU A 192 15.40 -35.93 13.47
N LYS A 193 14.37 -35.44 14.15
CA LYS A 193 13.35 -36.25 14.80
C LYS A 193 12.02 -36.05 14.09
N GLY A 194 11.69 -37.01 13.21
CA GLY A 194 10.33 -37.44 12.87
C GLY A 194 9.53 -36.54 11.91
N ASP A 195 9.09 -37.13 10.79
CA ASP A 195 7.85 -36.81 10.04
C ASP A 195 7.38 -35.34 9.99
N GLU A 196 8.27 -34.37 9.79
CA GLU A 196 7.81 -33.02 9.42
C GLU A 196 7.24 -33.09 8.00
N LEU A 197 5.94 -32.77 7.88
CA LEU A 197 5.22 -32.71 6.61
C LEU A 197 5.80 -31.59 5.76
N LEU A 198 6.66 -31.96 4.81
CA LEU A 198 7.21 -31.03 3.81
C LEU A 198 6.09 -30.49 2.90
N TYR A 199 6.19 -29.22 2.54
CA TYR A 199 5.32 -28.62 1.53
C TYR A 199 5.53 -29.31 0.18
N LYS A 200 4.47 -29.95 -0.32
CA LYS A 200 4.43 -30.51 -1.68
C LYS A 200 4.02 -29.43 -2.68
N GLU A 201 4.07 -29.73 -3.97
CA GLU A 201 3.51 -28.85 -5.00
C GLU A 201 2.08 -28.44 -4.64
N TRP A 202 1.79 -27.14 -4.78
CA TRP A 202 0.49 -26.59 -4.44
C TRP A 202 -0.60 -27.20 -5.33
N THR A 203 -1.74 -27.52 -4.72
CA THR A 203 -2.92 -28.01 -5.45
C THR A 203 -4.14 -27.18 -5.07
N SER A 204 -5.03 -26.94 -6.04
CA SER A 204 -6.27 -26.19 -5.82
C SER A 204 -7.26 -26.92 -4.92
N ARG A 205 -7.15 -28.25 -4.83
CA ARG A 205 -8.00 -29.11 -4.02
C ARG A 205 -7.31 -29.45 -2.71
N ARG A 206 -7.57 -28.67 -1.65
CA ARG A 206 -7.27 -29.12 -0.28
C ARG A 206 -8.06 -30.40 0.03
N PRO A 207 -7.42 -31.52 0.42
CA PRO A 207 -8.12 -32.72 0.87
C PRO A 207 -9.12 -32.41 1.98
N TRP A 208 -10.27 -33.10 1.98
CA TRP A 208 -11.32 -32.94 2.99
C TRP A 208 -10.81 -32.94 4.43
N LYS A 209 -9.84 -33.81 4.74
CA LYS A 209 -9.22 -33.92 6.07
C LYS A 209 -8.52 -32.62 6.51
N GLU A 210 -7.83 -31.95 5.58
CA GLU A 210 -7.17 -30.67 5.85
C GLU A 210 -8.18 -29.53 5.99
N ARG A 211 -9.27 -29.55 5.21
CA ARG A 211 -10.36 -28.58 5.37
C ARG A 211 -11.00 -28.69 6.75
N LYS A 212 -11.33 -29.91 7.20
CA LYS A 212 -11.88 -30.15 8.53
C LYS A 212 -10.93 -29.73 9.64
N LYS A 213 -9.63 -29.98 9.47
CA LYS A 213 -8.61 -29.56 10.44
C LYS A 213 -8.50 -28.03 10.52
N ALA A 214 -8.44 -27.33 9.39
CA ALA A 214 -8.39 -25.88 9.34
C ALA A 214 -9.66 -25.21 9.90
N ILE A 215 -10.84 -25.79 9.67
CA ILE A 215 -12.10 -25.31 10.27
C ILE A 215 -12.05 -25.47 11.80
N LYS A 216 -11.62 -26.63 12.29
CA LYS A 216 -11.48 -26.91 13.72
C LYS A 216 -10.43 -26.03 14.41
N GLU A 217 -9.33 -25.71 13.71
CA GLU A 217 -8.31 -24.78 14.20
C GLU A 217 -8.85 -23.35 14.32
N ARG A 218 -9.65 -22.88 13.34
CA ARG A 218 -10.32 -21.58 13.41
C ARG A 218 -11.34 -21.51 14.55
N GLU A 219 -12.19 -22.52 14.69
CA GLU A 219 -13.17 -22.60 15.77
C GLU A 219 -12.51 -22.60 17.17
N ASN A 220 -11.30 -23.16 17.28
CA ASN A 220 -10.53 -23.17 18.52
C ASN A 220 -9.80 -21.84 18.79
N SER A 221 -9.31 -21.11 17.77
CA SER A 221 -8.72 -19.77 17.95
C SER A 221 -9.76 -18.73 18.41
N SER A 222 -11.03 -18.88 18.02
CA SER A 222 -12.12 -18.00 18.46
C SER A 222 -12.40 -18.01 19.97
N LEU A 223 -11.89 -19.02 20.70
CA LEU A 223 -12.15 -19.24 22.13
C LEU A 223 -10.96 -18.88 23.03
N GLN A 224 -9.82 -18.45 22.48
CA GLN A 224 -8.66 -18.02 23.25
C GLN A 224 -8.49 -16.50 23.18
N LEU A 225 -8.51 -15.84 24.34
CA LEU A 225 -8.06 -14.46 24.50
C LEU A 225 -6.67 -14.30 23.84
N ILE A 226 -6.60 -13.49 22.78
CA ILE A 226 -5.46 -13.43 21.87
C ILE A 226 -4.27 -12.73 22.54
N SER A 227 -3.38 -13.54 23.09
CA SER A 227 -1.97 -13.23 23.29
C SER A 227 -1.19 -14.38 22.69
N HIS A 228 -0.69 -14.23 21.45
CA HIS A 228 0.54 -14.81 20.86
C HIS A 228 0.47 -14.75 19.32
N LYS A 229 1.57 -14.33 18.67
CA LYS A 229 1.75 -14.25 17.21
C LYS A 229 1.27 -15.52 16.49
N GLU A 230 0.14 -15.45 15.79
CA GLU A 230 -0.22 -16.48 14.82
C GLU A 230 0.62 -16.31 13.55
N ASP A 231 1.07 -17.42 12.95
CA ASP A 231 1.80 -17.41 11.69
C ASP A 231 0.91 -16.87 10.56
N PRO A 232 1.46 -16.08 9.61
CA PRO A 232 0.73 -15.67 8.41
C PRO A 232 0.11 -16.86 7.67
N GLU A 233 -1.15 -16.76 7.26
CA GLU A 233 -1.80 -17.85 6.53
C GLU A 233 -1.37 -17.83 5.07
N MET A 234 -0.59 -18.84 4.65
CA MET A 234 -0.27 -19.01 3.24
C MET A 234 -1.45 -19.61 2.46
N ILE A 235 -1.97 -18.88 1.48
CA ILE A 235 -3.11 -19.32 0.65
C ILE A 235 -2.71 -19.81 -0.74
N TYR A 236 -1.51 -19.45 -1.20
CA TYR A 236 -0.97 -19.86 -2.49
C TYR A 236 0.56 -19.85 -2.47
N TYR A 237 1.17 -20.79 -3.19
CA TYR A 237 2.60 -20.78 -3.50
C TYR A 237 2.85 -21.53 -4.81
N GLY A 238 3.66 -20.93 -5.69
CA GLY A 238 4.05 -21.54 -6.95
C GLY A 238 5.13 -22.60 -6.81
N ARG A 239 5.35 -23.38 -7.87
CA ARG A 239 6.36 -24.45 -7.94
C ARG A 239 7.78 -23.95 -7.63
N GLN A 240 8.11 -22.75 -8.09
CA GLN A 240 9.44 -22.13 -8.01
C GLN A 240 9.50 -21.00 -6.97
N SER A 241 8.51 -20.90 -6.09
CA SER A 241 8.43 -19.89 -5.02
C SER A 241 9.44 -20.08 -3.89
N GLY A 242 10.15 -21.20 -3.89
CA GLY A 242 11.06 -21.64 -2.81
C GLY A 242 10.37 -22.45 -1.69
N VAL A 243 9.05 -22.55 -1.69
CA VAL A 243 8.30 -23.22 -0.61
C VAL A 243 8.33 -24.74 -0.71
N VAL A 244 8.31 -25.29 -1.93
CA VAL A 244 8.24 -26.75 -2.16
C VAL A 244 9.48 -27.43 -1.58
N GLY A 245 9.27 -28.42 -0.72
CA GLY A 245 10.33 -29.18 -0.05
C GLY A 245 10.77 -28.62 1.30
N LEU A 246 10.27 -27.45 1.72
CA LEU A 246 10.51 -26.91 3.07
C LEU A 246 9.51 -27.46 4.08
N SER A 247 9.91 -27.49 5.35
CA SER A 247 9.00 -27.70 6.46
C SER A 247 8.37 -26.38 6.95
N LYS A 248 7.33 -26.48 7.78
CA LYS A 248 6.72 -25.30 8.42
C LYS A 248 7.74 -24.55 9.30
N SER A 249 8.57 -25.28 10.03
CA SER A 249 9.57 -24.69 10.94
C SER A 249 10.70 -23.99 10.20
N GLU A 250 11.03 -24.43 8.97
CA GLU A 250 11.98 -23.74 8.09
C GLU A 250 11.40 -22.46 7.47
N LEU A 251 10.12 -22.47 7.13
CA LEU A 251 9.47 -21.36 6.45
C LEU A 251 9.15 -20.17 7.38
N PHE A 252 8.65 -20.45 8.59
CA PHE A 252 8.17 -19.43 9.53
C PHE A 252 9.25 -19.05 10.58
N GLN A 253 10.52 -19.08 10.19
CA GLN A 253 11.62 -18.71 11.08
C GLN A 253 11.59 -17.22 11.37
N THR A 254 11.80 -16.88 12.64
CA THR A 254 12.03 -15.50 13.05
C THR A 254 13.50 -15.15 12.86
N VAL A 255 13.75 -14.01 12.22
CA VAL A 255 15.10 -13.54 11.91
C VAL A 255 15.42 -12.27 12.70
N SER A 256 16.71 -12.08 12.98
CA SER A 256 17.24 -10.86 13.58
C SER A 256 17.30 -9.70 12.58
N SER A 257 17.36 -8.47 13.08
CA SER A 257 17.47 -7.25 12.25
C SER A 257 18.73 -7.23 11.36
N HIS A 258 19.82 -7.83 11.81
CA HIS A 258 21.05 -7.95 11.04
C HIS A 258 20.89 -8.91 9.85
N GLU A 259 20.12 -10.00 10.01
CA GLU A 259 19.81 -10.92 8.92
C GLU A 259 18.92 -10.26 7.89
N THR A 260 17.90 -9.51 8.30
CA THR A 260 17.05 -8.75 7.36
C THR A 260 17.85 -7.73 6.54
N SER A 261 18.85 -7.08 7.15
CA SER A 261 19.69 -6.10 6.44
C SER A 261 20.51 -6.73 5.30
N ARG A 262 20.83 -8.02 5.38
CA ARG A 262 21.61 -8.75 4.36
C ARG A 262 20.74 -9.59 3.42
N TYR A 263 19.73 -10.26 3.97
CA TYR A 263 18.93 -11.29 3.30
C TYR A 263 17.48 -10.88 3.09
N GLY A 264 17.10 -9.65 3.45
CA GLY A 264 15.79 -9.08 3.20
C GLY A 264 15.45 -8.97 1.71
N TYR A 265 14.31 -8.36 1.44
CA TYR A 265 13.83 -8.16 0.08
C TYR A 265 14.71 -7.18 -0.67
N ASP A 266 14.93 -7.47 -1.95
CA ASP A 266 15.66 -6.59 -2.86
C ASP A 266 14.81 -5.37 -3.23
N LYS A 267 13.49 -5.59 -3.34
CA LYS A 267 12.48 -4.59 -3.68
C LYS A 267 11.25 -4.73 -2.80
N VAL A 268 10.65 -3.62 -2.36
CA VAL A 268 9.42 -3.62 -1.55
C VAL A 268 8.42 -2.60 -2.12
N LEU A 269 7.22 -3.03 -2.45
CA LEU A 269 6.09 -2.17 -2.75
C LEU A 269 5.20 -2.04 -1.52
N VAL A 270 4.92 -0.80 -1.14
CA VAL A 270 3.90 -0.45 -0.14
C VAL A 270 2.87 0.43 -0.85
N ASP A 271 1.94 -0.21 -1.54
CA ASP A 271 0.77 0.46 -2.11
C ASP A 271 -0.32 0.51 -1.03
N ALA A 272 -0.25 1.52 -0.17
CA ALA A 272 -0.97 1.50 1.10
C ALA A 272 -2.47 1.80 0.92
N GLU A 273 -3.28 1.17 1.77
CA GLU A 273 -4.70 1.49 1.93
C GLU A 273 -4.88 3.00 2.18
N CYS A 274 -5.81 3.61 1.45
CA CYS A 274 -6.02 5.06 1.37
C CYS A 274 -7.52 5.42 1.43
N THR A 275 -7.82 6.72 1.48
CA THR A 275 -9.19 7.24 1.30
C THR A 275 -9.71 7.12 -0.14
N HIS A 276 -8.86 6.75 -1.11
CA HIS A 276 -9.24 6.59 -2.52
C HIS A 276 -9.81 7.85 -3.19
N ASP A 277 -9.52 9.02 -2.65
CA ASP A 277 -9.95 10.32 -3.19
C ASP A 277 -9.29 10.68 -4.52
N GLY A 278 -8.16 10.07 -4.90
CA GLY A 278 -7.58 10.25 -6.24
C GLY A 278 -8.30 9.47 -7.35
N SER A 279 -9.17 8.53 -7.01
CA SER A 279 -9.91 7.73 -8.00
C SER A 279 -11.27 8.37 -8.29
N ILE A 280 -11.39 9.04 -9.44
CA ILE A 280 -12.68 9.63 -9.89
C ILE A 280 -13.77 8.55 -9.90
N LYS A 281 -13.45 7.36 -10.44
CA LYS A 281 -14.41 6.25 -10.48
C LYS A 281 -14.88 5.84 -9.10
N HIS A 282 -13.98 5.82 -8.12
CA HIS A 282 -14.33 5.50 -6.75
C HIS A 282 -15.25 6.57 -6.14
N ILE A 283 -14.92 7.86 -6.35
CA ILE A 283 -15.75 8.97 -5.86
C ILE A 283 -17.14 8.99 -6.52
N GLN A 284 -17.23 8.70 -7.82
CA GLN A 284 -18.50 8.63 -8.53
C GLN A 284 -19.43 7.50 -8.04
N LYS A 285 -18.89 6.44 -7.41
CA LYS A 285 -19.75 5.40 -6.81
C LYS A 285 -20.66 5.96 -5.72
N PHE A 286 -20.23 7.00 -5.01
CA PHE A 286 -21.03 7.64 -3.95
C PHE A 286 -22.23 8.43 -4.50
N GLU A 287 -22.28 8.75 -5.79
CA GLU A 287 -23.50 9.24 -6.43
C GLU A 287 -24.64 8.20 -6.33
N ASN A 288 -24.28 6.91 -6.42
CA ASN A 288 -25.22 5.80 -6.33
C ASN A 288 -25.37 5.25 -4.90
N TRP A 289 -24.28 5.22 -4.13
CA TRP A 289 -24.25 4.64 -2.78
C TRP A 289 -24.64 5.63 -1.66
N GLY A 290 -24.77 6.91 -1.99
CA GLY A 290 -25.13 7.96 -1.04
C GLY A 290 -23.91 8.70 -0.47
N TRP A 291 -24.06 10.02 -0.38
CA TRP A 291 -23.01 10.95 0.07
C TRP A 291 -22.69 10.85 1.57
N THR A 292 -23.59 10.30 2.39
CA THR A 292 -23.33 9.99 3.80
C THR A 292 -22.23 8.92 3.95
N THR A 293 -22.15 7.98 3.00
CA THR A 293 -21.08 6.98 2.97
C THR A 293 -19.74 7.63 2.59
N LEU A 294 -19.75 8.66 1.72
CA LEU A 294 -18.56 9.45 1.40
C LEU A 294 -18.06 10.20 2.64
N GLU A 295 -18.97 10.81 3.41
CA GLU A 295 -18.61 11.47 4.67
C GLU A 295 -17.87 10.51 5.60
N ARG A 296 -18.44 9.32 5.85
CA ARG A 296 -17.83 8.28 6.70
C ARG A 296 -16.51 7.72 6.16
N ARG A 297 -16.36 7.56 4.84
CA ARG A 297 -15.19 6.88 4.25
C ARG A 297 -14.03 7.83 3.89
N VAL A 298 -14.33 9.09 3.58
CA VAL A 298 -13.34 10.06 3.05
C VAL A 298 -13.20 11.29 3.96
N LEU A 299 -14.26 11.75 4.60
CA LEU A 299 -14.27 13.01 5.37
C LEU A 299 -14.16 12.81 6.89
N ASP A 300 -14.22 11.57 7.36
CA ASP A 300 -14.09 11.22 8.77
C ASP A 300 -12.64 11.44 9.25
N ALA A 301 -12.49 12.33 10.22
CA ALA A 301 -11.18 12.73 10.76
C ALA A 301 -10.53 11.59 11.58
N GLU A 302 -11.29 10.86 12.40
CA GLU A 302 -10.76 9.76 13.21
C GLU A 302 -10.25 8.64 12.31
N ARG A 303 -11.04 8.27 11.28
CA ARG A 303 -10.63 7.30 10.27
C ARG A 303 -9.38 7.76 9.52
N THR A 304 -9.31 9.04 9.16
CA THR A 304 -8.13 9.59 8.46
C THR A 304 -6.88 9.50 9.33
N ASP A 305 -6.98 9.79 10.62
CA ASP A 305 -5.89 9.64 11.58
C ASP A 305 -5.44 8.17 11.68
N ASP A 306 -6.39 7.23 11.82
CA ASP A 306 -6.09 5.79 11.85
C ASP A 306 -5.42 5.30 10.55
N LEU A 307 -5.86 5.81 9.40
CA LEU A 307 -5.25 5.50 8.10
C LEU A 307 -3.81 6.01 8.01
N THR A 308 -3.53 7.25 8.41
CA THR A 308 -2.14 7.76 8.36
C THR A 308 -1.22 7.00 9.33
N VAL A 309 -1.74 6.56 10.49
CA VAL A 309 -1.00 5.69 11.42
C VAL A 309 -0.73 4.32 10.80
N LEU A 310 -1.73 3.71 10.17
CA LEU A 310 -1.57 2.43 9.45
C LEU A 310 -0.56 2.55 8.32
N GLN A 311 -0.68 3.56 7.47
CA GLN A 311 0.24 3.85 6.35
C GLN A 311 1.67 4.03 6.83
N PHE A 312 1.88 4.79 7.91
CA PHE A 312 3.19 4.95 8.54
C PHE A 312 3.76 3.61 9.04
N ARG A 313 2.93 2.77 9.67
CA ARG A 313 3.35 1.43 10.14
C ARG A 313 3.68 0.49 8.97
N LEU A 314 2.89 0.50 7.90
CA LEU A 314 3.13 -0.27 6.68
C LEU A 314 4.45 0.14 6.02
N LEU A 315 4.66 1.44 5.82
CA LEU A 315 5.91 1.98 5.27
C LEU A 315 7.12 1.58 6.14
N THR A 316 7.00 1.73 7.45
CA THR A 316 8.05 1.35 8.41
C THR A 316 8.36 -0.15 8.33
N ASN A 317 7.33 -1.01 8.30
CA ASN A 317 7.54 -2.45 8.25
C ASN A 317 8.13 -2.90 6.90
N GLY A 318 7.63 -2.36 5.80
CA GLY A 318 8.20 -2.60 4.46
C GLY A 318 9.68 -2.22 4.41
N PHE A 319 10.05 -1.07 4.99
CA PHE A 319 11.45 -0.65 5.06
C PHE A 319 12.31 -1.53 5.99
N ASN A 320 11.73 -2.03 7.07
CA ASN A 320 12.41 -2.99 7.94
C ASN A 320 12.78 -4.28 7.19
N LEU A 321 11.86 -4.79 6.36
CA LEU A 321 12.03 -5.98 5.53
C LEU A 321 12.92 -5.80 4.30
N LEU A 322 13.22 -4.55 3.94
CA LEU A 322 14.14 -4.20 2.86
C LEU A 322 15.60 -4.47 3.28
N LYS A 323 16.38 -5.08 2.38
CA LYS A 323 17.84 -5.22 2.57
C LYS A 323 18.56 -3.88 2.36
N VAL A 324 19.79 -3.77 2.84
CA VAL A 324 20.66 -2.62 2.54
C VAL A 324 20.91 -2.52 1.03
N GLY A 325 20.76 -1.32 0.48
CA GLY A 325 20.85 -1.03 -0.95
C GLY A 325 19.64 -1.48 -1.77
N GLY A 326 18.60 -2.05 -1.14
CA GLY A 326 17.33 -2.35 -1.81
C GLY A 326 16.53 -1.08 -2.11
N TYR A 327 15.45 -1.21 -2.89
CA TYR A 327 14.51 -0.12 -3.15
C TYR A 327 13.12 -0.40 -2.59
N LEU A 328 12.53 0.61 -1.96
CA LEU A 328 11.13 0.60 -1.55
C LEU A 328 10.38 1.69 -2.31
N VAL A 329 9.19 1.37 -2.82
CA VAL A 329 8.25 2.37 -3.32
C VAL A 329 7.04 2.38 -2.40
N TYR A 330 6.75 3.56 -1.88
CA TYR A 330 5.51 3.87 -1.19
C TYR A 330 4.58 4.58 -2.17
N SER A 331 3.35 4.12 -2.27
CA SER A 331 2.31 4.78 -3.06
C SER A 331 0.98 4.79 -2.34
N THR A 332 0.18 5.81 -2.64
CA THR A 332 -1.24 5.85 -2.30
C THR A 332 -2.03 6.41 -3.46
N CYS A 333 -3.30 6.04 -3.50
CA CYS A 333 -4.33 6.56 -4.37
C CYS A 333 -5.01 7.84 -3.85
N SER A 334 -4.44 8.49 -2.81
CA SER A 334 -4.98 9.71 -2.22
C SER A 334 -4.33 10.96 -2.81
N LEU A 335 -5.08 12.05 -2.92
CA LEU A 335 -4.55 13.38 -3.28
C LEU A 335 -4.17 14.21 -2.05
N THR A 336 -4.60 13.84 -0.84
CA THR A 336 -4.30 14.58 0.39
C THR A 336 -2.80 14.58 0.73
N CYS A 337 -2.28 15.65 1.33
CA CYS A 337 -0.90 15.69 1.81
C CYS A 337 -0.71 14.85 3.09
N ALA A 338 -1.76 14.77 3.92
CA ALA A 338 -1.77 14.04 5.19
C ALA A 338 -1.41 12.56 5.04
N GLN A 339 -1.93 11.91 3.99
CA GLN A 339 -1.64 10.50 3.69
C GLN A 339 -0.37 10.30 2.86
N ASN A 340 0.26 11.37 2.39
CA ASN A 340 1.37 11.30 1.44
C ASN A 340 2.63 11.92 2.05
N GLU A 341 2.88 13.20 1.79
CA GLU A 341 4.08 13.89 2.23
C GLU A 341 4.23 13.89 3.75
N ASP A 342 3.15 14.05 4.51
CA ASP A 342 3.23 14.06 5.98
C ASP A 342 3.68 12.69 6.54
N VAL A 343 3.21 11.59 5.93
CA VAL A 343 3.66 10.22 6.26
C VAL A 343 5.14 10.04 5.91
N VAL A 344 5.55 10.52 4.73
CA VAL A 344 6.94 10.42 4.25
C VAL A 344 7.90 11.24 5.11
N GLU A 345 7.55 12.48 5.44
CA GLU A 345 8.32 13.36 6.34
C GLU A 345 8.48 12.73 7.72
N LYS A 346 7.38 12.24 8.30
CA LYS A 346 7.41 11.55 9.59
C LYS A 346 8.31 10.32 9.54
N PHE A 347 8.19 9.52 8.49
CA PHE A 347 9.05 8.34 8.27
C PHE A 347 10.53 8.70 8.18
N LEU A 348 10.90 9.68 7.34
CA LEU A 348 12.28 10.12 7.17
C LEU A 348 12.87 10.70 8.47
N SER A 349 12.07 11.43 9.26
CA SER A 349 12.51 12.01 10.54
C SER A 349 12.89 10.96 11.58
N LEU A 350 12.28 9.76 11.50
CA LEU A 350 12.48 8.66 12.45
C LEU A 350 13.44 7.58 11.93
N ASN A 351 13.77 7.57 10.64
CA ASN A 351 14.56 6.54 10.00
C ASN A 351 15.80 7.12 9.31
N THR A 352 16.88 7.32 10.07
CA THR A 352 18.14 7.92 9.57
C THR A 352 18.85 7.08 8.52
N CYS A 353 18.51 5.79 8.38
CA CYS A 353 19.06 4.92 7.33
C CYS A 353 18.23 4.95 6.04
N ALA A 354 17.14 5.70 5.98
CA ALA A 354 16.33 5.87 4.79
C ALA A 354 16.78 7.09 4.00
N GLU A 355 16.93 6.94 2.68
CA GLU A 355 17.19 8.04 1.76
C GLU A 355 16.11 8.06 0.68
N LEU A 356 15.52 9.25 0.46
CA LEU A 356 14.51 9.47 -0.58
C LEU A 356 15.20 9.76 -1.92
N LEU A 357 14.94 8.94 -2.93
CA LEU A 357 15.60 8.96 -4.23
C LEU A 357 14.73 9.58 -5.32
N GLU A 358 15.37 10.28 -6.27
CA GLU A 358 14.74 10.62 -7.54
C GLU A 358 14.35 9.33 -8.28
N ILE A 359 13.20 9.33 -8.94
CA ILE A 359 12.71 8.18 -9.69
C ILE A 359 13.29 8.23 -11.11
N ASP A 360 14.04 7.19 -11.47
CA ASP A 360 14.64 7.05 -12.80
C ASP A 360 13.56 7.08 -13.89
N GLY A 361 13.77 7.91 -14.92
CA GLY A 361 12.82 8.05 -16.03
C GLY A 361 11.61 8.96 -15.75
N SER A 362 11.41 9.41 -14.51
CA SER A 362 10.25 10.26 -14.15
C SER A 362 10.17 11.60 -14.90
N LYS A 363 11.29 12.08 -15.45
CA LYS A 363 11.36 13.33 -16.24
C LYS A 363 10.46 13.31 -17.49
N CYS A 364 10.17 12.14 -18.05
CA CYS A 364 9.26 12.01 -19.19
C CYS A 364 7.85 11.57 -18.80
N TRP A 365 7.59 11.34 -17.51
CA TRP A 365 6.27 10.95 -17.02
C TRP A 365 5.39 12.20 -16.88
N PRO A 366 4.11 12.15 -17.27
CA PRO A 366 3.20 13.29 -17.17
C PRO A 366 2.73 13.45 -15.72
N CYS A 367 3.62 13.83 -14.81
CA CYS A 367 3.36 13.94 -13.38
C CYS A 367 3.86 15.28 -12.82
N LYS A 368 3.37 15.66 -11.65
CA LYS A 368 3.84 16.81 -10.88
C LYS A 368 4.80 16.36 -9.80
N SER A 369 5.70 17.24 -9.38
CA SER A 369 6.42 17.04 -8.12
C SER A 369 5.47 17.24 -6.94
N GLY A 370 5.62 16.42 -5.90
CA GLY A 370 4.94 16.63 -4.63
C GLY A 370 5.52 17.79 -3.81
N ARG A 371 5.00 17.99 -2.60
CA ARG A 371 5.47 19.06 -1.69
C ARG A 371 6.92 18.83 -1.25
N ILE A 372 7.34 17.57 -1.16
CA ILE A 372 8.71 17.16 -0.85
C ILE A 372 9.45 16.84 -2.17
N PRO A 373 10.71 17.29 -2.34
CA PRO A 373 11.53 16.91 -3.49
C PRO A 373 11.60 15.40 -3.69
N ASN A 374 11.77 14.94 -4.93
CA ASN A 374 11.85 13.53 -5.31
C ASN A 374 10.55 12.71 -5.14
N THR A 375 9.45 13.33 -4.73
CA THR A 375 8.12 12.70 -4.72
C THR A 375 7.32 13.09 -5.96
N LEU A 376 6.47 12.19 -6.45
CA LEU A 376 5.67 12.40 -7.66
C LEU A 376 4.18 12.31 -7.37
N ARG A 377 3.39 13.11 -8.08
CA ARG A 377 1.93 13.14 -8.03
C ARG A 377 1.36 13.03 -9.43
N PHE A 378 0.46 12.07 -9.60
CA PHE A 378 -0.38 11.90 -10.77
C PHE A 378 -1.77 12.44 -10.46
N ASP A 379 -2.41 13.05 -11.45
CA ASP A 379 -3.80 13.49 -11.35
C ASP A 379 -4.50 13.47 -12.72
N PRO A 380 -5.85 13.40 -12.74
CA PRO A 380 -6.62 13.36 -13.98
C PRO A 380 -6.38 14.54 -14.93
N LEU A 381 -6.11 15.74 -14.40
CA LEU A 381 -5.94 16.94 -15.22
C LEU A 381 -4.57 17.00 -15.91
N THR A 382 -3.54 16.48 -15.25
CA THR A 382 -2.14 16.60 -15.68
C THR A 382 -1.64 15.34 -16.35
N SER A 383 -1.97 14.20 -15.75
CA SER A 383 -1.48 12.89 -16.14
C SER A 383 -2.43 12.16 -17.08
N ARG A 384 -3.70 12.56 -17.09
CA ARG A 384 -4.81 11.79 -17.70
C ARG A 384 -4.92 10.37 -17.12
N THR A 385 -4.53 10.19 -15.86
CA THR A 385 -4.62 8.93 -15.12
C THR A 385 -5.44 9.13 -13.85
N SER A 386 -5.70 8.05 -13.12
CA SER A 386 -6.14 8.18 -11.72
C SER A 386 -5.11 8.94 -10.88
N GLY A 387 -5.56 9.54 -9.78
CA GLY A 387 -4.70 10.17 -8.79
C GLY A 387 -3.79 9.15 -8.11
N LEU A 388 -2.49 9.46 -8.01
CA LEU A 388 -1.52 8.60 -7.33
C LEU A 388 -0.35 9.41 -6.81
N PHE A 389 0.10 9.12 -5.59
CA PHE A 389 1.37 9.59 -5.04
C PHE A 389 2.42 8.48 -5.08
N VAL A 390 3.67 8.83 -5.36
CA VAL A 390 4.80 7.88 -5.40
C VAL A 390 6.04 8.48 -4.73
N ALA A 391 6.62 7.73 -3.79
CA ALA A 391 7.90 8.04 -3.14
C ALA A 391 8.82 6.81 -3.16
N LYS A 392 10.07 6.98 -3.61
CA LYS A 392 11.07 5.91 -3.72
C LYS A 392 12.16 6.10 -2.68
N PHE A 393 12.49 5.03 -1.95
CA PHE A 393 13.51 5.02 -0.91
C PHE A 393 14.59 3.97 -1.18
N THR A 394 15.79 4.20 -0.65
CA THR A 394 16.79 3.16 -0.44
C THR A 394 17.21 3.08 1.02
N LYS A 395 17.74 1.91 1.42
CA LYS A 395 18.24 1.65 2.77
C LYS A 395 19.75 1.70 2.81
N LEU A 396 20.28 2.65 3.53
CA LEU A 396 21.71 2.83 3.76
C LEU A 396 22.24 1.81 4.77
N ALA A 397 23.51 1.43 4.60
CA ALA A 397 24.22 0.65 5.60
C ALA A 397 24.37 1.50 6.87
N SER A 398 24.05 0.95 8.04
CA SER A 398 24.39 1.63 9.29
C SER A 398 25.92 1.75 9.37
N SER A 399 26.41 2.97 9.54
CA SER A 399 27.83 3.18 9.83
C SER A 399 28.13 2.49 11.17
N PRO A 400 29.21 1.69 11.30
CA PRO A 400 29.60 1.17 12.60
C PRO A 400 29.85 2.35 13.52
N SER A 401 29.09 2.44 14.61
CA SER A 401 29.33 3.44 15.65
C SER A 401 30.77 3.28 16.13
N PHE A 402 31.63 4.24 15.80
CA PHE A 402 32.94 4.37 16.42
C PHE A 402 32.69 4.67 17.90
N THR A 403 32.66 3.62 18.73
CA THR A 403 32.79 3.77 20.17
C THR A 403 34.21 4.25 20.43
N GLN A 404 34.37 5.58 20.50
CA GLN A 404 35.61 6.19 20.92
C GLN A 404 35.80 5.87 22.41
N SER A 405 36.37 4.69 22.67
CA SER A 405 36.90 4.33 23.97
C SER A 405 38.14 5.19 24.19
N ALA A 406 37.96 6.37 24.78
CA ALA A 406 39.05 7.21 25.23
C ALA A 406 39.84 6.49 26.34
N LYS A 407 40.81 5.67 25.95
CA LYS A 407 41.90 5.26 26.83
C LYS A 407 42.83 6.47 27.00
N LEU A 408 42.65 7.22 28.09
CA LEU A 408 43.68 8.15 28.57
C LEU A 408 44.95 7.34 28.84
N ASN A 409 45.95 7.50 27.97
CA ASN A 409 47.27 6.94 28.20
C ASN A 409 48.05 7.90 29.11
N LYS A 410 48.05 7.61 30.42
CA LYS A 410 48.98 8.22 31.38
C LYS A 410 50.37 7.62 31.15
N LYS A 411 51.18 8.26 30.31
CA LYS A 411 52.64 8.17 30.31
C LYS A 411 53.17 9.19 29.34
N ASP A 412 53.52 10.35 29.88
CA ASP A 412 54.70 11.13 29.51
C ASP A 412 54.50 12.52 30.10
N LEU A 413 55.03 12.73 31.30
CA LEU A 413 55.40 14.03 31.86
C LEU A 413 56.21 13.76 33.12
N SER A 414 57.51 13.57 32.92
CA SER A 414 58.49 13.67 33.98
C SER A 414 59.62 14.60 33.54
N VAL A 415 59.77 15.70 34.31
CA VAL A 415 60.98 16.50 34.54
C VAL A 415 61.40 17.41 33.37
N THR A 416 61.26 18.74 33.46
CA THR A 416 62.21 19.58 34.21
C THR A 416 61.66 20.99 34.44
N GLN A 417 61.79 21.47 35.68
CA GLN A 417 61.66 22.87 36.07
C GLN A 417 62.77 23.73 35.44
N ARG A 418 62.46 24.96 34.99
CA ARG A 418 62.98 26.21 35.60
C ARG A 418 62.67 27.48 34.79
N LYS A 419 62.30 28.50 35.58
CA LYS A 419 62.59 29.95 35.47
C LYS A 419 61.59 30.88 34.76
N ALA A 420 61.36 31.97 35.48
CA ALA A 420 60.47 33.09 35.24
C ALA A 420 61.00 34.04 34.16
N GLY A 421 60.09 34.81 33.57
CA GLY A 421 60.40 35.91 32.66
C GLY A 421 59.16 36.68 32.24
N TRP A 422 58.89 37.76 32.96
CA TRP A 422 57.90 38.79 32.65
C TRP A 422 58.30 39.51 31.35
N SER A 423 57.35 39.77 30.44
CA SER A 423 57.41 40.96 29.57
C SER A 423 56.01 41.38 29.11
N ARG A 424 55.68 42.64 29.37
CA ARG A 424 54.52 43.40 28.87
C ARG A 424 54.90 44.09 27.57
N ASN A 425 53.92 44.27 26.68
CA ASN A 425 53.63 45.45 25.84
C ASN A 425 52.32 45.08 25.10
N LYS A 426 51.13 45.67 25.28
CA LYS A 426 50.60 47.06 25.26
C LYS A 426 50.83 47.79 23.93
N LEU A 427 49.71 48.01 23.20
CA LEU A 427 49.32 49.15 22.32
C LEU A 427 48.10 48.67 21.46
N THR A 428 46.84 48.95 21.82
CA THR A 428 45.98 50.15 21.58
C THR A 428 45.33 50.27 20.18
N PHE A 429 43.99 50.15 20.19
CA PHE A 429 42.94 50.96 19.54
C PHE A 429 43.01 51.37 18.06
N GLY A 430 41.90 51.10 17.36
CA GLY A 430 41.51 51.79 16.12
C GLY A 430 40.18 51.26 15.54
N ASN A 431 39.07 51.88 15.93
CA ASN A 431 37.80 52.02 15.17
C ASN A 431 37.54 53.56 15.16
N PRO A 432 36.63 54.20 14.39
CA PRO A 432 35.43 53.68 13.68
C PRO A 432 35.04 54.45 12.37
N THR A 433 33.76 54.31 11.95
CA THR A 433 32.85 55.23 11.19
C THR A 433 32.66 55.00 9.68
N HIS A 434 31.50 55.19 9.01
CA HIS A 434 30.16 55.79 9.27
C HIS A 434 29.13 55.16 8.27
N HIS A 435 27.92 54.74 8.69
CA HIS A 435 26.57 55.35 8.56
C HIS A 435 25.86 55.42 7.18
N GLY A 436 24.56 55.07 7.20
CA GLY A 436 23.54 55.41 6.19
C GLY A 436 22.20 54.67 6.39
N ASP A 437 21.28 55.28 7.14
CA ASP A 437 19.91 54.85 7.51
C ASP A 437 18.88 54.87 6.36
N PHE A 438 17.76 54.13 6.47
CA PHE A 438 16.39 54.61 6.17
C PHE A 438 15.27 53.71 6.76
N TYR A 439 14.18 54.35 7.19
CA TYR A 439 13.05 53.98 8.08
C TYR A 439 11.96 53.05 7.46
N ALA A 440 11.34 52.16 8.26
CA ALA A 440 9.92 52.08 8.79
C ALA A 440 8.78 51.95 7.73
N GLU A 441 7.75 51.10 7.86
CA GLU A 441 6.65 51.13 8.85
C GLU A 441 5.92 49.77 9.03
N ARG A 442 5.33 49.56 10.22
CA ARG A 442 4.28 48.58 10.57
C ARG A 442 3.04 49.34 11.05
N PRO A 443 1.83 48.77 11.01
CA PRO A 443 0.77 49.15 11.93
C PRO A 443 0.40 48.03 12.94
N ASN A 444 0.13 48.51 14.16
CA ASN A 444 -0.41 47.84 15.34
C ASN A 444 -1.93 48.04 15.40
N ALA A 445 -2.67 47.07 15.96
CA ALA A 445 -3.87 47.22 16.83
C ALA A 445 -4.62 45.86 16.88
N ARG A 446 -5.25 45.38 17.95
CA ARG A 446 -5.48 45.84 19.34
C ARG A 446 -5.98 44.60 20.10
N VAL A 447 -5.51 44.44 21.33
CA VAL A 447 -6.08 43.55 22.34
C VAL A 447 -7.20 44.30 23.07
N THR A 448 -8.37 43.67 23.23
CA THR A 448 -9.39 44.07 24.20
C THR A 448 -9.94 42.83 24.90
N SER A 449 -10.01 42.94 26.22
CA SER A 449 -10.51 42.00 27.22
C SER A 449 -12.01 42.16 27.48
N CYS A 450 -12.56 41.27 28.32
CA CYS A 450 -13.89 41.24 28.97
C CYS A 450 -14.98 40.52 28.14
N GLN A 451 -15.91 39.75 28.69
CA GLN A 451 -16.27 39.40 30.07
C GLN A 451 -17.21 38.16 30.03
N PHE A 452 -17.32 37.48 31.16
CA PHE A 452 -18.35 36.48 31.49
C PHE A 452 -19.78 37.01 31.25
N ASP A 453 -20.68 36.14 30.81
CA ASP A 453 -22.07 36.18 31.29
C ASP A 453 -22.66 34.76 31.35
N GLU A 454 -23.13 34.41 32.53
CA GLU A 454 -23.97 33.25 32.84
C GLU A 454 -25.43 33.61 32.50
N SER A 455 -26.19 32.68 31.94
CA SER A 455 -27.64 32.67 32.14
C SER A 455 -28.20 31.26 32.11
N LEU A 456 -28.51 30.78 33.31
CA LEU A 456 -29.42 29.70 33.65
C LEU A 456 -30.82 29.96 33.09
N THR A 457 -31.46 28.91 32.54
CA THR A 457 -32.89 28.65 32.76
C THR A 457 -33.14 27.13 32.79
N SER A 458 -33.52 26.68 33.98
CA SER A 458 -34.12 25.40 34.36
C SER A 458 -35.59 25.30 33.94
N VAL A 459 -36.12 24.06 33.87
CA VAL A 459 -37.46 23.54 34.29
C VAL A 459 -37.57 22.10 33.68
N SER A 460 -37.36 20.98 34.40
CA SER A 460 -38.28 20.21 35.29
C SER A 460 -39.67 19.96 34.65
N ASP A 461 -40.32 18.78 34.57
CA ASP A 461 -40.25 17.53 35.34
C ASP A 461 -41.28 16.52 34.75
N VAL A 462 -41.00 15.20 34.94
CA VAL A 462 -41.93 14.13 35.41
C VAL A 462 -43.03 13.55 34.48
N GLU A 463 -42.98 12.24 34.18
CA GLU A 463 -43.90 11.20 34.74
C GLU A 463 -43.57 9.76 34.25
N ASP A 464 -43.37 8.88 35.23
CA ASP A 464 -43.40 7.41 35.17
C ASP A 464 -44.85 6.90 35.04
N LEU A 465 -45.10 5.85 34.25
CA LEU A 465 -46.15 4.87 34.57
C LEU A 465 -45.79 3.45 34.12
N SER A 466 -45.73 2.58 35.11
CA SER A 466 -45.70 1.11 35.05
C SER A 466 -47.00 0.50 34.53
N GLY A 467 -46.92 -0.59 33.78
CA GLY A 467 -48.07 -1.44 33.46
C GLY A 467 -47.67 -2.83 32.96
N THR A 468 -47.72 -3.83 33.84
CA THR A 468 -47.58 -5.26 33.53
C THR A 468 -48.85 -5.83 32.90
N SER A 469 -48.73 -6.61 31.82
CA SER A 469 -49.59 -7.79 31.58
C SER A 469 -48.99 -8.75 30.57
N SER A 470 -48.97 -10.03 30.94
CA SER A 470 -48.53 -11.17 30.15
C SER A 470 -49.49 -11.54 29.01
N SER A 471 -48.96 -11.97 27.87
CA SER A 471 -49.45 -13.17 27.17
C SER A 471 -48.53 -13.62 26.03
N ARG A 472 -48.06 -14.86 26.17
CA ARG A 472 -47.64 -15.85 25.16
C ARG A 472 -47.71 -15.45 23.67
N GLY A 473 -46.58 -15.69 22.99
CA GLY A 473 -46.55 -16.32 21.67
C GLY A 473 -46.02 -15.44 20.55
N ASN A 474 -44.71 -15.57 20.25
CA ASN A 474 -44.21 -15.96 18.93
C ASN A 474 -42.67 -15.93 18.94
N ARG A 475 -42.07 -17.12 18.86
CA ARG A 475 -40.66 -17.30 18.50
C ARG A 475 -40.62 -17.33 16.98
N GLU A 476 -40.46 -16.18 16.33
CA GLU A 476 -40.13 -16.11 14.90
C GLU A 476 -39.50 -14.78 14.45
N GLU A 477 -39.05 -13.89 15.34
CA GLU A 477 -38.42 -12.60 14.98
C GLU A 477 -36.94 -12.43 15.38
N GLU A 478 -36.29 -13.40 16.04
CA GLU A 478 -34.85 -13.33 16.35
C GLU A 478 -33.93 -13.90 15.24
N HIS A 479 -34.47 -14.13 14.04
CA HIS A 479 -33.73 -14.71 12.91
C HIS A 479 -33.53 -13.76 11.72
N GLU A 480 -34.08 -12.54 11.76
CA GLU A 480 -33.90 -11.52 10.72
C GLU A 480 -32.83 -10.47 11.05
N GLU A 481 -32.56 -10.14 12.33
CA GLU A 481 -31.47 -9.21 12.69
C GLU A 481 -30.06 -9.83 12.59
N ARG A 482 -29.94 -11.14 12.39
CA ARG A 482 -28.65 -11.83 12.18
C ARG A 482 -28.28 -12.04 10.72
N ILE A 483 -29.18 -11.65 9.81
CA ILE A 483 -28.98 -11.73 8.36
C ILE A 483 -28.44 -10.38 7.83
N GLU A 484 -28.70 -9.26 8.52
CA GLU A 484 -28.15 -7.96 8.13
C GLU A 484 -26.65 -7.80 8.46
N GLU A 485 -26.10 -8.48 9.48
CA GLU A 485 -24.65 -8.45 9.77
C GLU A 485 -23.79 -9.30 8.81
N LEU A 486 -24.40 -10.18 8.01
CA LEU A 486 -23.68 -11.01 7.03
C LEU A 486 -23.68 -10.40 5.61
N ASP A 487 -24.49 -9.37 5.37
CA ASP A 487 -24.54 -8.63 4.10
C ASP A 487 -23.58 -7.40 4.10
N GLU A 488 -23.06 -6.96 5.25
CA GLU A 488 -22.05 -5.87 5.34
C GLU A 488 -20.63 -6.28 4.87
N PHE A 489 -20.38 -7.56 4.63
CA PHE A 489 -19.04 -8.07 4.25
C PHE A 489 -18.90 -8.49 2.78
N ASP A 490 -19.95 -8.31 1.96
CA ASP A 490 -19.91 -8.55 0.50
C ASP A 490 -19.58 -7.27 -0.31
N GLU A 491 -19.40 -6.12 0.36
CA GLU A 491 -19.17 -4.81 -0.28
C GLU A 491 -17.76 -4.62 -0.90
N ASP A 492 -16.77 -5.39 -0.46
CA ASP A 492 -15.38 -5.31 -0.97
C ASP A 492 -15.11 -6.30 -2.13
N VAL A 493 -16.04 -7.22 -2.40
CA VAL A 493 -15.99 -8.05 -3.62
C VAL A 493 -16.30 -7.19 -4.85
N ASP A 494 -17.11 -6.14 -4.69
CA ASP A 494 -17.39 -5.11 -5.71
C ASP A 494 -16.18 -4.19 -6.01
N GLU A 495 -15.16 -4.19 -5.15
CA GLU A 495 -13.89 -3.49 -5.41
C GLU A 495 -13.12 -4.15 -6.56
N PHE A 496 -13.28 -5.47 -6.72
CA PHE A 496 -12.77 -6.23 -7.86
C PHE A 496 -13.62 -6.10 -9.12
N ILE A 497 -14.90 -5.73 -8.97
CA ILE A 497 -15.85 -5.68 -10.08
C ILE A 497 -15.73 -4.39 -10.89
N PHE A 498 -15.14 -3.30 -10.37
CA PHE A 498 -15.34 -1.96 -10.99
C PHE A 498 -14.13 -1.19 -11.53
N LEU A 499 -12.93 -1.79 -11.60
CA LEU A 499 -11.93 -1.36 -12.59
C LEU A 499 -12.29 -1.83 -14.02
N GLU A 500 -13.26 -2.74 -14.13
CA GLU A 500 -13.98 -3.19 -15.33
C GLU A 500 -15.45 -2.77 -15.17
N GLY A 501 -16.15 -2.27 -16.18
CA GLY A 501 -17.54 -1.85 -15.99
C GLY A 501 -18.51 -3.03 -16.07
N ASP A 502 -18.13 -4.21 -15.57
CA ASP A 502 -18.76 -5.47 -15.92
C ASP A 502 -19.19 -6.19 -14.66
N LYS A 503 -20.52 -6.29 -14.44
CA LYS A 503 -21.09 -7.28 -13.53
C LYS A 503 -20.48 -8.63 -13.89
N PHE A 504 -19.73 -9.23 -12.96
CA PHE A 504 -19.27 -10.61 -13.12
C PHE A 504 -20.48 -11.50 -13.31
N ASP A 505 -20.67 -11.99 -14.52
CA ASP A 505 -21.66 -13.03 -14.78
C ASP A 505 -21.14 -14.32 -14.13
N ILE A 506 -21.74 -14.67 -12.99
CA ILE A 506 -21.48 -15.91 -12.23
C ILE A 506 -21.60 -17.15 -13.15
N GLN A 507 -22.30 -17.04 -14.30
CA GLN A 507 -22.34 -18.11 -15.30
C GLN A 507 -21.01 -18.37 -16.02
N CYS A 508 -20.08 -17.40 -16.10
CA CYS A 508 -18.78 -17.61 -16.75
C CYS A 508 -17.86 -18.51 -15.92
N ILE A 509 -17.97 -18.47 -14.58
CA ILE A 509 -17.28 -19.41 -13.68
C ILE A 509 -17.88 -20.82 -13.80
N GLN A 510 -19.19 -20.93 -14.06
CA GLN A 510 -19.86 -22.22 -14.28
C GLN A 510 -19.55 -22.82 -15.67
N SER A 511 -19.30 -22.00 -16.69
CA SER A 511 -19.01 -22.47 -18.05
C SER A 511 -17.55 -22.90 -18.27
N MET A 512 -16.62 -22.47 -17.42
CA MET A 512 -15.22 -22.95 -17.41
C MET A 512 -15.04 -24.30 -16.67
N LEU A 513 -16.13 -24.92 -16.21
CA LEU A 513 -16.12 -26.15 -15.40
C LEU A 513 -16.73 -27.43 -16.04
N PRO A 514 -16.59 -27.72 -17.34
CA PRO A 514 -16.77 -29.10 -17.81
C PRO A 514 -15.52 -29.68 -18.47
N SER A 515 -14.65 -30.28 -17.65
CA SER A 515 -13.81 -31.44 -18.06
C SER A 515 -13.49 -32.44 -16.94
N ILE A 516 -14.08 -32.32 -15.74
CA ILE A 516 -13.73 -33.20 -14.58
C ILE A 516 -14.90 -34.06 -14.09
N LEU A 517 -16.00 -34.12 -14.84
CA LEU A 517 -17.00 -35.16 -14.63
C LEU A 517 -17.17 -35.92 -15.94
N GLY A 518 -16.39 -37.00 -16.06
CA GLY A 518 -16.75 -38.11 -16.92
C GLY A 518 -18.18 -38.54 -16.54
N LYS A 519 -19.07 -38.38 -17.50
CA LYS A 519 -20.47 -38.78 -17.48
C LYS A 519 -20.61 -40.31 -17.36
N PRO A 520 -21.82 -40.79 -17.05
CA PRO A 520 -22.66 -41.27 -18.15
C PRO A 520 -23.80 -40.33 -18.51
#